data_AF-A0A968MYT0-F1
#
_entry.id   AF-A0A968MYT0-F1
#
_cell.length_a   1.000
_cell.length_b   1.000
_cell.length_c   1.000
_cell.angle_alpha   90.00
_cell.angle_beta   90.00
_cell.angle_gamma   90.00
#
_symmetry.space_group_name_H-M   'P 1'
#
loop_
_entity.id
_entity.type
_entity.pdbx_description
1 polymer ?
#
loop_
_entity_poly.entity_id
_entity_poly.type
_entity_poly.pdbx_seq_one_letter_code
_entity_poly.pdbx_strand_id
1 'polypeptide(L)'
;MKKLLFIIIAFGFILGSCSEDFFDINQSPNSAIEENMTPSLVLPRSLHRLAEMSATQYSTYNRWMGYWTRSSGSYGPNTDEESYQITSSFNRNSWLTMYDILKDLDVIEKNADIRKETAYQAIAKI
;
A
#
# COMPACT_ATOMS: atom_id res chain seq x y z
N MET A 1 -59.14 -1.43 15.78
CA MET A 1 -58.22 -1.16 14.64
C MET A 1 -57.19 -0.07 14.94
N LYS A 2 -57.58 1.14 15.39
CA LYS A 2 -56.62 2.22 15.74
C LYS A 2 -55.58 1.83 16.80
N LYS A 3 -55.98 1.07 17.83
CA LYS A 3 -55.07 0.59 18.91
C LYS A 3 -54.03 -0.43 18.41
N LEU A 4 -54.41 -1.30 17.47
CA LEU A 4 -53.49 -2.25 16.82
C LEU A 4 -52.48 -1.53 15.92
N LEU A 5 -52.93 -0.47 15.22
CA LEU A 5 -52.07 0.36 14.39
C LEU A 5 -50.98 1.07 15.23
N PHE A 6 -51.35 1.59 16.40
CA PHE A 6 -50.39 2.18 17.34
C PHE A 6 -49.37 1.18 17.88
N ILE A 7 -49.78 -0.06 18.16
CA ILE A 7 -48.88 -1.13 18.63
C ILE A 7 -47.89 -1.53 17.53
N ILE A 8 -48.36 -1.65 16.28
CA ILE A 8 -47.49 -1.99 15.14
C ILE A 8 -46.47 -0.88 14.86
N ILE A 9 -46.88 0.39 14.94
CA ILE A 9 -45.98 1.54 14.78
C ILE A 9 -44.94 1.56 15.90
N ALA A 10 -45.35 1.37 17.16
CA ALA A 10 -44.43 1.32 18.30
C ALA A 10 -43.42 0.17 18.17
N PHE A 11 -43.84 -1.00 17.69
CA PHE A 11 -42.96 -2.14 17.47
C PHE A 11 -41.96 -1.89 16.32
N GLY A 12 -42.38 -1.18 15.27
CA GLY A 12 -41.49 -0.76 14.18
C GLY A 12 -40.38 0.21 14.63
N PHE A 13 -40.67 1.10 15.59
CA PHE A 13 -39.65 2.00 16.16
C PHE A 13 -38.62 1.26 17.02
N ILE A 14 -39.01 0.18 17.70
CA ILE A 14 -38.08 -0.63 18.52
C ILE A 14 -37.15 -1.45 17.61
N LEU A 15 -37.65 -1.94 16.46
CA LEU A 15 -36.85 -2.68 15.48
C LEU A 15 -35.90 -1.78 14.65
N GLY A 16 -36.15 -0.47 14.59
CA GLY A 16 -35.27 0.51 13.92
C GLY A 16 -34.30 1.25 14.86
N SER A 17 -34.26 0.89 16.15
CA SER A 17 -33.39 1.54 17.13
C SER A 17 -31.94 1.08 16.98
N CYS A 18 -31.08 1.99 16.49
CA CYS A 18 -29.60 1.95 16.46
C CYS A 18 -28.99 0.56 16.24
N SER A 19 -28.77 0.18 14.98
CA SER A 19 -27.79 -0.88 14.68
C SER A 19 -26.42 -0.47 15.22
N GLU A 20 -25.60 -1.45 15.59
CA GLU A 20 -24.22 -1.23 16.05
C GLU A 20 -23.41 -0.40 15.04
N ASP A 21 -23.73 -0.51 13.74
CA ASP A 21 -23.15 0.29 12.64
C ASP A 21 -23.29 1.80 12.82
N PHE A 22 -24.35 2.29 13.49
CA PHE A 22 -24.52 3.73 13.76
C PHE A 22 -23.46 4.27 14.73
N PHE A 23 -22.90 3.40 15.58
CA PHE A 23 -21.85 3.73 16.53
C PHE A 23 -20.45 3.26 16.07
N ASP A 24 -20.27 2.80 14.84
CA ASP A 24 -18.95 2.48 14.29
C ASP A 24 -18.15 3.74 13.94
N ILE A 25 -17.75 4.46 14.98
CA ILE A 25 -16.89 5.67 14.91
C ILE A 25 -15.41 5.32 14.70
N ASN A 26 -15.06 4.03 14.59
CA ASN A 26 -13.68 3.59 14.46
C ASN A 26 -13.17 3.66 13.01
N GLN A 27 -14.02 4.13 12.08
CA GLN A 27 -13.61 4.49 10.72
C GLN A 27 -12.97 5.87 10.72
N SER A 28 -11.63 5.89 10.67
CA SER A 28 -10.89 7.15 10.54
C SER A 28 -11.21 7.82 9.20
N PRO A 29 -11.63 9.10 9.19
CA PRO A 29 -11.86 9.84 7.95
C PRO A 29 -10.56 10.10 7.17
N ASN A 30 -9.40 9.87 7.79
CA ASN A 30 -8.08 9.99 7.17
C ASN A 30 -7.57 8.67 6.59
N SER A 31 -8.29 7.56 6.82
CA SER A 31 -7.95 6.29 6.19
C SER A 31 -8.27 6.38 4.70
N ALA A 32 -7.30 6.00 3.88
CA ALA A 32 -7.51 5.97 2.46
C ALA A 32 -8.49 4.82 2.10
N ILE A 33 -9.48 5.12 1.26
CA ILE A 33 -10.48 4.15 0.82
C ILE A 33 -10.06 3.66 -0.58
N GLU A 34 -9.72 2.38 -0.72
CA GLU A 34 -9.20 1.81 -1.98
C GLU A 34 -10.13 2.05 -3.17
N GLU A 35 -11.46 2.06 -2.97
CA GLU A 35 -12.46 2.29 -4.02
C GLU A 35 -12.36 3.70 -4.65
N ASN A 36 -11.93 4.69 -3.86
CA ASN A 36 -11.74 6.07 -4.28
C ASN A 36 -10.37 6.33 -4.90
N MET A 37 -9.45 5.36 -4.84
CA MET A 37 -8.11 5.47 -5.42
C MET A 37 -8.17 5.23 -6.93
N THR A 38 -8.40 6.29 -7.71
CA THR A 38 -8.36 6.15 -9.18
C THR A 38 -6.93 5.84 -9.66
N PRO A 39 -6.76 5.02 -10.71
CA PRO A 39 -5.44 4.72 -11.27
C PRO A 39 -4.59 5.96 -11.59
N SER A 40 -5.23 7.02 -12.09
CA SER A 40 -4.60 8.31 -12.39
C SER A 40 -3.98 9.01 -11.18
N LEU A 41 -4.49 8.79 -9.97
CA LEU A 41 -4.00 9.39 -8.73
C LEU A 41 -2.83 8.59 -8.13
N VAL A 42 -2.88 7.26 -8.20
CA VAL A 42 -1.90 6.38 -7.56
C VAL A 42 -0.67 6.18 -8.45
N LEU A 43 -0.87 6.01 -9.76
CA LEU A 43 0.21 5.64 -10.69
C LEU A 43 1.44 6.57 -10.62
N PRO A 44 1.33 7.90 -10.65
CA PRO A 44 2.51 8.77 -10.62
C PRO A 44 3.36 8.55 -9.36
N ARG A 45 2.70 8.30 -8.22
CA ARG A 45 3.42 8.04 -6.96
C ARG A 45 4.09 6.67 -7.02
N SER A 46 3.41 5.62 -7.46
CA SER A 46 3.99 4.27 -7.56
C SER A 46 5.22 4.25 -8.48
N LEU A 47 5.15 4.90 -9.64
CA LEU A 47 6.29 5.02 -10.56
C LEU A 47 7.45 5.80 -9.95
N HIS A 48 7.16 6.88 -9.24
CA HIS A 48 8.20 7.65 -8.55
C HIS A 48 8.90 6.80 -7.47
N ARG A 49 8.15 6.03 -6.68
CA ARG A 49 8.71 5.11 -5.67
C ARG A 49 9.58 4.03 -6.30
N LEU A 50 9.12 3.45 -7.41
CA LEU A 50 9.86 2.43 -8.14
C LEU A 50 11.19 2.99 -8.65
N ALA A 51 11.16 4.18 -9.25
CA ALA A 51 12.36 4.87 -9.71
C ALA A 51 13.32 5.18 -8.55
N GLU A 52 12.82 5.76 -7.46
CA GLU A 52 13.60 6.05 -6.25
C GLU A 52 14.26 4.80 -5.67
N MET A 53 13.51 3.70 -5.55
CA MET A 53 14.03 2.43 -5.06
C MET A 53 15.16 1.90 -5.95
N SER A 54 14.95 1.89 -7.28
CA SER A 54 15.96 1.41 -8.22
C SER A 54 17.25 2.24 -8.20
N ALA A 55 17.13 3.56 -7.97
CA ALA A 55 18.26 4.47 -7.97
C ALA A 55 19.07 4.43 -6.66
N THR A 56 18.42 4.17 -5.52
CA THR A 56 19.03 4.35 -4.20
C THR A 56 19.34 3.04 -3.47
N GLN A 57 18.52 2.00 -3.65
CA GLN A 57 18.62 0.78 -2.85
C GLN A 57 19.49 -0.31 -3.47
N TYR A 58 20.00 -0.11 -4.68
CA TYR A 58 20.77 -1.15 -5.40
C TYR A 58 22.28 -1.06 -5.17
N SER A 59 22.71 -0.30 -4.18
CA SER A 59 24.13 -0.11 -3.88
C SER A 59 24.84 -1.43 -3.49
N THR A 60 24.16 -2.34 -2.78
CA THR A 60 24.69 -3.66 -2.41
C THR A 60 24.97 -4.52 -3.64
N TYR A 61 24.07 -4.53 -4.63
CA TYR A 61 24.28 -5.28 -5.86
C TYR A 61 25.45 -4.74 -6.66
N ASN A 62 25.59 -3.42 -6.75
CA ASN A 62 26.73 -2.80 -7.43
C ASN A 62 28.08 -3.16 -6.80
N ARG A 63 28.15 -3.26 -5.48
CA ARG A 63 29.35 -3.68 -4.76
C ARG A 63 29.64 -5.18 -4.93
N TRP A 64 28.63 -6.04 -4.85
CA TRP A 64 28.78 -7.48 -5.09
C TRP A 64 29.19 -7.83 -6.52
N MET A 65 28.73 -7.05 -7.51
CA MET A 65 29.16 -7.19 -8.90
C MET A 65 30.54 -6.56 -9.18
N GLY A 66 31.14 -5.89 -8.19
CA GLY A 66 32.43 -5.22 -8.32
C GLY A 66 32.39 -3.90 -9.11
N TYR A 67 31.21 -3.36 -9.42
CA TYR A 67 31.08 -2.05 -10.07
C TYR A 67 31.47 -0.93 -9.11
N TRP A 68 31.08 -1.04 -7.84
CA TRP A 68 31.41 -0.07 -6.80
C TRP A 68 32.29 -0.71 -5.74
N THR A 69 33.13 0.10 -5.12
CA THR A 69 33.90 -0.28 -3.94
C THR A 69 33.87 0.87 -2.94
N ARG A 70 34.19 0.58 -1.68
CA ARG A 70 34.32 1.62 -0.66
C ARG A 70 35.38 2.64 -1.09
N SER A 71 35.14 3.91 -0.82
CA SER A 71 36.16 4.94 -1.04
C SER A 71 37.36 4.69 -0.11
N SER A 72 38.56 5.12 -0.52
CA SER A 72 39.77 4.94 0.28
C SER A 72 39.59 5.51 1.70
N GLY A 73 40.00 4.76 2.72
CA GLY A 73 39.90 5.18 4.13
C GLY A 73 38.78 4.47 4.90
N SER A 74 38.09 5.21 5.78
CA SER A 74 37.03 4.67 6.66
C SER A 74 35.63 5.15 6.30
N TYR A 75 35.44 5.69 5.09
CA TYR A 75 34.16 6.29 4.66
C TYR A 75 33.31 5.30 3.87
N GLY A 76 32.02 5.26 4.20
CA GLY A 76 31.04 4.37 3.57
C GLY A 76 31.23 2.87 3.80
N PRO A 77 31.75 2.38 4.95
CA PRO A 77 31.82 0.94 5.19
C PRO A 77 30.39 0.37 5.30
N ASN A 78 30.18 -0.78 4.68
CA ASN A 78 29.00 -1.61 4.96
C ASN A 78 29.48 -2.90 5.62
N THR A 79 29.55 -2.90 6.94
CA THR A 79 30.15 -3.99 7.72
C THR A 79 29.43 -5.32 7.50
N ASP A 80 28.10 -5.32 7.39
CA ASP A 80 27.32 -6.54 7.17
C ASP A 80 27.67 -7.15 5.81
N GLU A 81 27.81 -6.31 4.79
CA GLU A 81 28.14 -6.72 3.44
C GLU A 81 29.61 -7.16 3.29
N GLU A 82 30.54 -6.40 3.87
CA GLU A 82 31.99 -6.65 3.79
C GLU A 82 32.42 -7.87 4.62
N SER A 83 31.74 -8.12 5.75
CA SER A 83 32.01 -9.27 6.62
C SER A 83 31.12 -10.48 6.33
N TYR A 84 30.22 -10.38 5.35
CA TYR A 84 29.23 -11.41 4.99
C TYR A 84 28.31 -11.82 6.15
N GLN A 85 28.04 -10.91 7.08
CA GLN A 85 27.10 -11.10 8.19
C GLN A 85 25.66 -10.84 7.74
N ILE A 86 25.19 -11.64 6.78
CA ILE A 86 23.85 -11.50 6.18
C ILE A 86 22.80 -12.15 7.08
N THR A 87 22.08 -11.34 7.84
CA THR A 87 21.00 -11.75 8.74
C THR A 87 19.62 -11.46 8.15
N SER A 88 18.54 -11.88 8.83
CA SER A 88 17.17 -11.60 8.39
C SER A 88 16.79 -10.11 8.38
N SER A 89 17.57 -9.26 9.07
CA SER A 89 17.41 -7.80 9.02
C SER A 89 18.14 -7.14 7.85
N PHE A 90 19.10 -7.82 7.21
CA PHE A 90 19.86 -7.27 6.10
C PHE A 90 18.93 -6.95 4.93
N ASN A 91 18.95 -5.71 4.44
CA ASN A 91 18.10 -5.21 3.34
C ASN A 91 16.57 -5.38 3.57
N ARG A 92 16.10 -5.60 4.80
CA ARG A 92 14.67 -5.77 5.11
C ARG A 92 13.82 -4.58 4.64
N ASN A 93 14.33 -3.35 4.74
CA ASN A 93 13.60 -2.16 4.32
C ASN A 93 13.34 -2.13 2.80
N SER A 94 14.31 -2.59 2.00
CA SER A 94 14.18 -2.72 0.55
C SER A 94 13.07 -3.71 0.19
N TRP A 95 13.02 -4.85 0.88
CA TRP A 95 11.95 -5.83 0.74
C TRP A 95 10.57 -5.24 1.08
N LEU A 96 10.44 -4.63 2.26
CA LEU A 96 9.18 -4.02 2.70
C LEU A 96 8.70 -2.94 1.73
N THR A 97 9.63 -2.11 1.24
CA THR A 97 9.33 -1.05 0.29
C THR A 97 8.85 -1.60 -1.05
N MET A 98 9.46 -2.66 -1.57
CA MET A 98 9.02 -3.29 -2.82
C MET A 98 7.61 -3.88 -2.69
N TYR A 99 7.33 -4.57 -1.58
CA TYR A 99 5.98 -5.10 -1.34
C TYR A 99 4.92 -4.02 -1.22
N ASP A 100 5.27 -2.89 -0.61
CA ASP A 100 4.37 -1.75 -0.51
C ASP A 100 4.10 -1.12 -1.89
N ILE A 101 5.12 -0.98 -2.74
CA ILE A 101 4.95 -0.54 -4.14
C ILE A 101 4.11 -1.54 -4.94
N LEU A 102 4.34 -2.84 -4.76
CA LEU A 102 3.56 -3.90 -5.42
C LEU A 102 2.09 -3.84 -5.00
N LYS A 103 1.80 -3.53 -3.74
CA LYS A 103 0.42 -3.32 -3.28
C LYS A 103 -0.22 -2.10 -3.95
N ASP A 104 0.50 -1.00 -4.13
CA ASP A 104 0.00 0.16 -4.88
C ASP A 104 -0.34 -0.22 -6.34
N LEU A 105 0.51 -1.01 -7.00
CA LEU A 105 0.29 -1.49 -8.37
C LEU A 105 -0.90 -2.46 -8.47
N ASP A 106 -1.07 -3.36 -7.50
CA ASP A 106 -2.23 -4.27 -7.41
C ASP A 106 -3.55 -3.49 -7.27
N VAL A 107 -3.56 -2.41 -6.46
CA VAL A 107 -4.72 -1.51 -6.35
C VAL A 107 -5.01 -0.81 -7.68
N ILE A 108 -3.97 -0.34 -8.38
CA ILE A 108 -4.12 0.26 -9.72
C ILE A 108 -4.72 -0.75 -10.70
N GLU A 109 -4.20 -1.98 -10.75
CA GLU A 109 -4.69 -3.01 -11.66
C GLU A 109 -6.18 -3.31 -11.44
N LYS A 110 -6.56 -3.55 -10.18
CA LYS A 110 -7.95 -3.89 -9.81
C LYS A 110 -8.90 -2.74 -10.10
N ASN A 111 -8.54 -1.52 -9.72
CA ASN A 111 -9.38 -0.35 -9.97
C ASN A 111 -9.48 -0.02 -11.46
N ALA A 112 -8.41 -0.23 -12.24
CA ALA A 112 -8.44 -0.07 -13.69
C ALA A 112 -9.34 -1.11 -14.37
N ASP A 113 -9.35 -2.36 -13.89
CA ASP A 113 -10.23 -3.41 -14.44
C ASP A 113 -11.72 -3.12 -14.20
N ILE A 114 -12.06 -2.66 -12.99
CA ILE A 114 -13.43 -2.22 -12.63
C ILE A 114 -13.86 -1.06 -13.53
N ARG A 115 -12.96 -0.09 -13.76
CA ARG A 115 -13.21 1.13 -14.55
C ARG A 115 -13.04 0.95 -16.06
N LYS A 116 -12.60 -0.23 -16.52
CA LYS A 116 -12.29 -0.54 -17.94
C LYS A 116 -11.22 0.39 -18.54
N GLU A 117 -10.28 0.81 -17.71
CA GLU A 117 -9.14 1.65 -18.09
C GLU A 117 -7.94 0.77 -18.52
N THR A 118 -8.03 0.17 -19.70
CA THR A 118 -7.06 -0.83 -20.17
C THR A 118 -5.61 -0.36 -20.23
N ALA A 119 -5.38 0.94 -20.48
CA ALA A 119 -4.04 1.52 -20.47
C ALA A 119 -3.40 1.48 -19.08
N TYR A 120 -4.14 1.87 -18.03
CA TYR A 120 -3.64 1.82 -16.66
C TYR A 120 -3.44 0.38 -16.18
N GLN A 121 -4.36 -0.52 -16.54
CA GLN A 121 -4.22 -1.95 -16.25
C GLN A 121 -2.96 -2.54 -16.88
N ALA A 122 -2.65 -2.16 -18.13
CA ALA A 122 -1.43 -2.60 -18.79
C ALA A 122 -0.18 -2.05 -18.12
N ILE A 123 -0.17 -0.76 -17.76
CA ILE A 123 0.96 -0.12 -17.07
C ILE A 123 1.24 -0.80 -15.73
N ALA A 124 0.20 -1.14 -14.95
CA ALA A 124 0.38 -1.78 -13.64
C ALA A 124 1.01 -3.18 -13.70
N LYS A 125 0.94 -3.87 -14.86
CA LYS A 125 1.46 -5.22 -15.07
C LYS A 125 2.91 -5.29 -15.56
N ILE A 126 3.45 -4.16 -16.02
CA ILE A 126 4.83 -4.03 -16.49
C ILE A 126 5.75 -3.81 -15.29
#